data_AF-A0A2E7QIT9-F1
#
_entry.id   AF-A0A2E7QIT9-F1
#
_cell.length_a   1.000
_cell.length_b   1.000
_cell.length_c   1.000
_cell.angle_alpha   90.00
_cell.angle_beta   90.00
_cell.angle_gamma   90.00
#
_symmetry.space_group_name_H-M   'P 1'
#
loop_
_entity.id
_entity.type
_entity.pdbx_description
1 polymer ?
#
loop_
_entity_poly.entity_id
_entity_poly.type
_entity_poly.pdbx_seq_one_letter_code
_entity_poly.pdbx_strand_id
1 'polypeptide(L)'
;MPPPNQPRPKQCYNLGRSIRDAVENWESDARVRILGSGGLSHFTIDEELDCGMLRSVKEHDADALSSIPLEKLNAGNSEIRNWISIASGAEYLNLLGWYIPRSTIPSLEPGAPWPSR
;
A
#
# COMPACT_ATOMS: atom_id res chain seq x y z
N MET A 1 19.05 2.33 13.27
CA MET A 1 17.78 2.74 13.93
C MET A 1 17.00 3.58 12.94
N PRO A 2 15.75 3.22 12.59
CA PRO A 2 14.90 4.14 11.84
C PRO A 2 14.77 5.46 12.63
N PRO A 3 14.55 6.60 11.95
CA PRO A 3 14.28 7.87 12.61
C PRO A 3 13.23 7.70 13.71
N PRO A 4 13.35 8.40 14.85
CA PRO A 4 12.65 8.05 16.10
C PRO A 4 11.11 8.05 16.02
N ASN A 5 10.52 8.57 14.94
CA ASN A 5 9.09 8.82 14.81
C ASN A 5 8.44 8.08 13.62
N GLN A 6 9.09 7.09 13.03
CA GLN A 6 8.47 6.32 11.95
C GLN A 6 7.45 5.31 12.49
N PRO A 7 6.19 5.31 12.01
CA PRO A 7 5.17 4.40 12.51
C PRO A 7 5.50 2.97 12.11
N ARG A 8 5.36 2.04 13.04
CA ARG A 8 5.50 0.59 12.81
C ARG A 8 4.35 0.09 11.92
N PRO A 9 4.54 -0.99 11.15
CA PRO A 9 3.49 -1.57 10.29
C PRO A 9 2.17 -1.81 11.05
N LYS A 10 2.26 -2.38 12.26
CA LYS A 10 1.08 -2.57 13.12
C LYS A 10 0.35 -1.28 13.46
N GLN A 11 1.06 -0.17 13.66
CA GLN A 11 0.44 1.13 13.93
C GLN A 11 -0.29 1.65 12.69
N CYS A 12 0.28 1.48 11.50
CA CYS A 12 -0.39 1.80 10.23
C CYS A 12 -1.65 0.95 10.02
N TYR A 13 -1.57 -0.35 10.29
CA TYR A 13 -2.72 -1.25 10.20
C TYR A 13 -3.84 -0.85 11.18
N ASN A 14 -3.48 -0.57 12.44
CA ASN A 14 -4.45 -0.11 13.43
C ASN A 14 -5.06 1.24 13.05
N LEU A 15 -4.28 2.16 12.46
CA LEU A 15 -4.78 3.44 11.97
C LEU A 15 -5.87 3.26 10.92
N GLY A 16 -5.66 2.38 9.94
CA GLY A 16 -6.67 2.09 8.92
C GLY A 16 -7.96 1.54 9.51
N ARG A 17 -7.87 0.59 10.46
CA ARG A 17 -9.03 0.10 11.22
C ARG A 17 -9.76 1.22 11.95
N SER A 18 -9.03 2.09 12.65
CA SER A 18 -9.64 3.22 13.35
C SER A 18 -10.31 4.23 12.41
N ILE A 19 -9.75 4.46 11.21
CA ILE A 19 -10.40 5.29 10.18
C ILE A 19 -11.70 4.64 9.74
N ARG A 20 -11.71 3.32 9.49
CA ARG A 20 -12.92 2.59 9.13
C ARG A 20 -13.98 2.70 10.23
N ASP A 21 -13.61 2.42 11.48
CA ASP A 21 -14.53 2.49 12.60
C ASP A 21 -15.15 3.90 12.71
N ALA A 22 -14.35 4.95 12.51
CA ALA A 22 -14.84 6.33 12.50
C ALA A 22 -15.80 6.62 11.33
N VAL A 23 -15.54 6.07 10.15
CA VAL A 23 -16.41 6.21 8.97
C VAL A 23 -17.73 5.46 9.16
N GLU A 24 -17.69 4.24 9.70
CA GLU A 24 -18.90 3.42 9.95
C GLU A 24 -19.81 4.02 11.03
N ASN A 25 -19.24 4.77 11.98
CA ASN A 25 -20.01 5.46 13.02
C ASN A 25 -20.40 6.90 12.65
N TRP A 26 -20.14 7.34 11.42
CA TRP A 26 -20.49 8.69 10.98
C TRP A 26 -21.99 8.80 10.68
N GLU A 27 -22.68 9.76 11.29
CA GLU A 27 -24.15 9.94 11.17
C GLU A 27 -24.65 10.29 9.76
N SER A 28 -23.76 10.65 8.83
CA SER A 28 -24.12 11.00 7.46
C SER A 28 -24.12 9.78 6.56
N ASP A 29 -25.15 9.64 5.71
CA ASP A 29 -25.17 8.68 4.59
C ASP A 29 -24.28 9.16 3.44
N ALA A 30 -22.97 9.25 3.71
CA ALA A 30 -21.95 9.72 2.79
C ALA A 30 -21.11 8.55 2.26
N ARG A 31 -20.75 8.65 0.98
CA ARG A 31 -19.76 7.74 0.38
C ARG A 31 -18.36 8.27 0.62
N VAL A 32 -17.59 7.57 1.45
CA VAL A 32 -16.21 7.95 1.80
C VAL A 32 -15.21 7.21 0.93
N ARG A 33 -14.15 7.91 0.51
CA ARG A 33 -12.99 7.32 -0.19
C ARG A 33 -11.75 7.53 0.67
N ILE A 34 -10.98 6.47 0.86
CA ILE A 34 -9.67 6.52 1.51
C ILE A 34 -8.61 6.43 0.41
N LEU A 35 -7.67 7.38 0.38
CA LEU A 35 -6.64 7.46 -0.65
C LEU A 35 -5.25 7.35 0.01
N GLY A 36 -4.48 6.36 -0.40
CA GLY A 36 -3.05 6.24 -0.11
C GLY A 36 -2.26 6.47 -1.38
N SER A 37 -1.15 7.19 -1.27
CA SER A 37 -0.26 7.49 -2.38
C SER A 37 1.18 7.10 -2.04
N GLY A 38 2.04 7.13 -3.07
CA GLY A 38 3.43 6.73 -2.98
C GLY A 38 3.63 5.23 -3.14
N GLY A 39 4.88 4.79 -2.99
CA GLY A 39 5.26 3.39 -3.13
C GLY A 39 5.22 2.86 -4.58
N LEU A 40 5.39 1.54 -4.80
CA LEU A 40 5.97 0.59 -3.85
C LEU A 40 7.51 0.75 -3.89
N SER A 41 8.29 -0.26 -4.24
CA SER A 41 9.74 -0.08 -4.38
C SER A 41 10.12 0.82 -5.58
N HIS A 42 11.08 1.76 -5.40
CA HIS A 42 11.45 2.68 -6.50
C HIS A 42 12.93 3.10 -6.63
N PHE A 43 13.77 3.02 -5.58
CA PHE A 43 15.23 3.23 -5.75
C PHE A 43 15.96 1.95 -6.19
N THR A 44 15.49 0.81 -5.71
CA THR A 44 15.90 -0.51 -6.13
C THR A 44 14.62 -1.33 -6.15
N ILE A 45 14.29 -1.89 -7.31
CA ILE A 45 13.05 -2.64 -7.47
C ILE A 45 13.18 -3.96 -6.69
N ASP A 46 12.30 -4.13 -5.71
CA ASP A 46 12.16 -5.34 -4.91
C ASP A 46 10.79 -5.95 -5.25
N GLU A 47 10.75 -6.74 -6.32
CA GLU A 47 9.51 -7.35 -6.82
C GLU A 47 8.92 -8.34 -5.81
N GLU A 48 9.74 -8.95 -4.96
CA GLU A 48 9.28 -9.86 -3.91
C GLU A 48 8.50 -9.10 -2.83
N LEU A 49 9.05 -7.96 -2.36
CA LEU A 49 8.35 -7.07 -1.43
C LEU A 49 7.07 -6.52 -2.04
N ASP A 50 7.13 -6.05 -3.29
CA ASP A 50 5.99 -5.43 -3.95
C ASP A 50 4.87 -6.43 -4.21
N CYS A 51 5.18 -7.59 -4.79
CA CYS A 51 4.21 -8.66 -5.02
C CYS A 51 3.68 -9.22 -3.69
N GLY A 52 4.54 -9.37 -2.69
CA GLY A 52 4.15 -9.79 -1.34
C GLY A 52 3.14 -8.82 -0.72
N MET A 53 3.42 -7.53 -0.78
CA MET A 53 2.50 -6.49 -0.30
C MET A 53 1.14 -6.58 -1.01
N LEU A 54 1.13 -6.63 -2.34
CA LEU A 54 -0.11 -6.69 -3.12
C LEU A 54 -0.90 -7.97 -2.86
N ARG A 55 -0.20 -9.09 -2.69
CA ARG A 55 -0.82 -10.36 -2.30
C ARG A 55 -1.47 -10.24 -0.94
N SER A 56 -0.77 -9.73 0.07
CA SER A 56 -1.32 -9.54 1.42
C SER A 56 -2.52 -8.60 1.44
N VAL A 57 -2.52 -7.54 0.61
CA VAL A 57 -3.71 -6.68 0.44
C VAL A 57 -4.87 -7.47 -0.18
N LYS A 58 -4.62 -8.25 -1.25
CA LYS A 58 -5.64 -9.03 -1.94
C LYS A 58 -6.22 -10.15 -1.08
N GLU A 59 -5.40 -10.79 -0.26
CA GLU A 59 -5.78 -11.88 0.64
C GLU A 59 -6.28 -11.38 2.00
N HIS A 60 -6.29 -10.06 2.23
CA HIS A 60 -6.62 -9.43 3.52
C HIS A 60 -5.79 -10.00 4.70
N ASP A 61 -4.52 -10.32 4.43
CA ASP A 61 -3.61 -10.94 5.41
C ASP A 61 -3.11 -9.90 6.41
N ALA A 62 -3.85 -9.74 7.51
CA ALA A 62 -3.56 -8.78 8.57
C ALA A 62 -2.20 -9.01 9.22
N ASP A 63 -1.78 -10.27 9.36
CA ASP A 63 -0.52 -10.62 10.00
C ASP A 63 0.64 -10.21 9.10
N ALA A 64 0.61 -10.62 7.83
CA ALA A 64 1.65 -10.23 6.86
C ALA A 64 1.76 -8.70 6.71
N LEU A 65 0.63 -7.98 6.61
CA LEU A 65 0.61 -6.52 6.50
C LEU A 65 1.17 -5.83 7.76
N SER A 66 0.93 -6.39 8.94
CA SER A 66 1.33 -5.77 10.21
C SER A 66 2.69 -6.23 10.75
N SER A 67 3.34 -7.19 10.07
CA SER A 67 4.64 -7.74 10.43
C SER A 67 5.76 -7.50 9.40
N ILE A 68 5.55 -6.65 8.39
CA ILE A 68 6.59 -6.32 7.41
C ILE A 68 7.86 -5.82 8.12
N PRO A 69 9.04 -6.40 7.87
CA PRO A 69 10.27 -6.01 8.56
C PRO A 69 10.60 -4.52 8.38
N LEU A 70 11.02 -3.85 9.44
CA LEU A 70 11.23 -2.40 9.44
C LEU A 70 12.32 -1.96 8.47
N GLU A 71 13.35 -2.78 8.30
CA GLU A 71 14.44 -2.61 7.35
C GLU A 71 13.94 -2.52 5.90
N LYS A 72 12.85 -3.23 5.55
CA LYS A 72 12.22 -3.21 4.22
C LYS A 72 11.36 -1.96 3.97
N LEU A 73 11.16 -1.11 4.98
CA LEU A 73 10.25 0.05 4.94
C LEU A 73 11.01 1.38 5.15
N ASN A 74 12.20 1.48 4.56
CA ASN A 74 13.04 2.67 4.58
C ASN A 74 13.23 3.23 3.18
N ALA A 75 13.68 4.49 3.11
CA ALA A 75 13.98 5.19 1.86
C ALA A 75 12.84 5.00 0.82
N GLY A 76 13.15 4.37 -0.31
CA GLY A 76 12.22 4.22 -1.43
C GLY A 76 11.01 3.33 -1.14
N ASN A 77 11.02 2.58 -0.05
CA ASN A 77 9.94 1.65 0.29
C ASN A 77 9.09 2.16 1.47
N SER A 78 9.43 3.33 2.03
CA SER A 78 8.80 3.84 3.25
C SER A 78 7.30 4.15 3.10
N GLU A 79 6.88 4.50 1.89
CA GLU A 79 5.49 4.84 1.55
C GLU A 79 4.56 3.61 1.50
N ILE A 80 5.10 2.37 1.50
CA ILE A 80 4.31 1.14 1.67
C ILE A 80 3.45 1.20 2.95
N ARG A 81 3.88 1.99 3.95
CA ARG A 81 3.10 2.26 5.17
C ARG A 81 1.72 2.86 4.90
N ASN A 82 1.58 3.70 3.87
CA ASN A 82 0.29 4.24 3.47
C ASN A 82 -0.64 3.12 2.99
N TRP A 83 -0.11 2.21 2.17
CA TRP A 83 -0.84 1.06 1.65
C TRP A 83 -1.32 0.11 2.75
N ILE A 84 -0.55 -0.08 3.84
CA ILE A 84 -0.99 -0.86 5.01
C ILE A 84 -2.23 -0.22 5.66
N SER A 85 -2.25 1.10 5.81
CA SER A 85 -3.39 1.84 6.35
C SER A 85 -4.61 1.74 5.43
N ILE A 86 -4.43 1.82 4.11
CA ILE A 86 -5.53 1.66 3.14
C ILE A 86 -6.09 0.25 3.19
N ALA A 87 -5.23 -0.77 3.19
CA ALA A 87 -5.65 -2.18 3.18
C ALA A 87 -6.53 -2.54 4.38
N SER A 88 -6.19 -2.03 5.56
CA SER A 88 -6.97 -2.24 6.79
C SER A 88 -8.22 -1.37 6.86
N GLY A 89 -8.18 -0.15 6.34
CA GLY A 89 -9.36 0.73 6.26
C GLY A 89 -10.40 0.28 5.24
N ALA A 90 -10.00 -0.53 4.26
CA ALA A 90 -10.84 -1.02 3.16
C ALA A 90 -10.86 -2.56 3.07
N GLU A 91 -10.59 -3.28 4.17
CA GLU A 91 -10.46 -4.75 4.19
C GLU A 91 -11.72 -5.53 3.72
N TYR A 92 -12.86 -4.84 3.60
CA TYR A 92 -14.12 -5.40 3.11
C TYR A 92 -14.30 -5.25 1.59
N LEU A 93 -13.35 -4.62 0.90
CA LEU A 93 -13.37 -4.38 -0.54
C LEU A 93 -12.31 -5.23 -1.25
N ASN A 94 -12.68 -5.80 -2.39
CA ASN A 94 -11.71 -6.50 -3.24
C ASN A 94 -10.76 -5.50 -3.89
N LEU A 95 -9.46 -5.83 -3.88
CA LEU A 95 -8.46 -5.08 -4.62
C LEU A 95 -8.71 -5.23 -6.13
N LEU A 96 -8.91 -4.10 -6.81
CA LEU A 96 -8.83 -3.98 -8.25
C LEU A 96 -7.57 -3.20 -8.58
N GLY A 97 -6.57 -3.86 -9.18
CA GLY A 97 -5.29 -3.23 -9.44
C GLY A 97 -4.35 -4.10 -10.25
N TRP A 98 -3.35 -3.44 -10.83
CA TRP A 98 -2.29 -4.04 -11.63
C TRP A 98 -0.95 -3.54 -11.10
N TYR A 99 0.06 -4.40 -11.11
CA TYR A 99 1.42 -4.04 -10.79
C TYR A 99 2.26 -4.11 -12.05
N ILE A 100 2.97 -3.01 -12.33
CA ILE A 100 3.87 -2.90 -13.47
C ILE A 100 5.19 -2.37 -12.89
N PRO A 101 6.21 -3.22 -12.66
CA PRO A 101 7.49 -2.78 -12.14
C PRO A 101 8.16 -1.87 -13.16
N ARG A 102 8.85 -0.82 -12.71
CA ARG A 102 9.49 0.15 -13.63
C ARG A 102 10.50 -0.49 -14.59
N SER A 103 11.11 -1.61 -14.22
CA SER A 103 11.98 -2.44 -15.08
C SER A 103 11.29 -2.91 -16.37
N THR A 104 9.97 -3.05 -16.36
CA THR A 104 9.17 -3.55 -17.50
C THR A 104 8.59 -2.45 -18.37
N ILE A 105 8.68 -1.19 -17.95
CA ILE A 105 8.21 -0.04 -18.74
C ILE A 105 9.37 0.36 -19.67
N PRO A 106 9.26 0.20 -21.00
CA PRO A 106 10.25 0.74 -21.93
C PRO A 106 10.43 2.22 -21.65
N SER A 107 11.65 2.77 -21.81
CA SER A 107 11.88 4.21 -21.70
C SER A 107 10.79 4.93 -22.50
N LEU A 108 9.87 5.60 -21.79
CA LEU A 108 8.71 6.22 -22.41
C LEU A 108 9.23 7.42 -23.21
N GLU A 109 9.57 7.18 -24.47
CA GLU A 109 9.54 8.23 -25.47
C GLU A 109 8.14 8.85 -25.43
N PRO A 110 8.01 10.19 -25.32
CA PRO A 110 6.72 10.84 -25.29
C PRO A 110 5.84 10.37 -26.46
N GLY A 111 4.73 9.69 -26.16
CA GLY A 111 3.79 9.16 -27.16
C GLY A 111 3.83 7.65 -27.40
N ALA A 112 4.65 6.88 -26.69
CA ALA A 112 4.64 5.42 -26.80
C ALA A 112 3.27 4.82 -26.38
N PRO A 113 2.71 3.85 -27.13
CA PRO A 113 1.46 3.20 -26.78
C PRO A 113 1.62 2.34 -25.51
N TRP A 114 0.57 2.30 -24.69
CA TRP A 114 0.53 1.43 -23.53
C TRP A 114 0.65 -0.05 -23.94
N PRO A 115 1.42 -0.88 -23.22
CA PRO A 115 1.55 -2.29 -23.53
C PRO A 115 0.17 -2.96 -23.55
N SER A 116 -0.10 -3.71 -24.61
CA SER A 116 -1.34 -4.48 -24.76
C SER A 116 -1.34 -5.70 -23.83
N ARG A 117 -2.55 -6.09 -23.41
CA ARG A 117 -2.86 -7.19 -22.49
C ARG A 117 -2.21 -8.52 -22.84
#